data_AF-J3I7J0-F1
#
_entry.id   AF-J3I7J0-F1
#
_cell.length_a   1.000
_cell.length_b   1.000
_cell.length_c   1.000
_cell.angle_alpha   90.00
_cell.angle_beta   90.00
_cell.angle_gamma   90.00
#
_symmetry.space_group_name_H-M   'P 1'
#
loop_
_entity.id
_entity.type
_entity.pdbx_description
1 polymer ?
#
loop_
_entity_poly.entity_id
_entity_poly.type
_entity_poly.pdbx_seq_one_letter_code
_entity_poly.pdbx_strand_id
1 'polypeptide(L)'
;MSDLVCVSTDQIVHSDRLMKWKEFMSDHLGRTPDYIKRLESTFVDPLHNNNFQGRLEYGDLGQLRFCRVTASAHRFSRHLSKAVDPRLPLLGGIDVRHVASAVP
;
A
#
# COMPACT_ATOMS: atom_id res chain seq x y z
N MET A 1 -21.80 -12.82 -0.64
CA MET A 1 -20.70 -12.96 -1.62
C MET A 1 -19.54 -12.16 -1.10
N SER A 2 -18.37 -12.78 -0.98
CA SER A 2 -17.13 -12.11 -0.61
C SER A 2 -16.57 -11.45 -1.87
N ASP A 3 -16.61 -10.12 -1.92
CA ASP A 3 -16.05 -9.35 -3.05
C ASP A 3 -14.53 -9.34 -2.94
N LEU A 4 -13.90 -10.36 -3.52
CA LEU A 4 -12.46 -10.43 -3.66
C LEU A 4 -12.03 -9.51 -4.80
N VAL A 5 -11.28 -8.48 -4.48
CA VAL A 5 -10.69 -7.56 -5.45
C VAL A 5 -9.21 -7.88 -5.63
N CYS A 6 -8.74 -7.85 -6.88
CA CYS A 6 -7.34 -8.08 -7.23
C CYS A 6 -6.83 -6.92 -8.08
N VAL A 7 -5.73 -6.31 -7.65
CA VAL A 7 -4.98 -5.33 -8.43
C VAL A 7 -3.55 -5.81 -8.64
N SER A 8 -3.01 -5.56 -9.83
CA SER A 8 -1.65 -5.97 -10.20
C SER A 8 -0.97 -4.90 -11.05
N THR A 9 0.34 -4.75 -10.89
CA THR A 9 1.19 -3.92 -11.75
C THR A 9 1.54 -4.60 -13.07
N ASP A 10 1.17 -5.86 -13.29
CA ASP A 10 1.54 -6.62 -14.49
C ASP A 10 1.10 -5.92 -15.79
N GLN A 11 -0.06 -5.27 -15.75
CA GLN A 11 -0.64 -4.52 -16.87
C GLN A 11 -0.17 -3.06 -16.97
N ILE A 12 0.71 -2.63 -16.06
CA ILE A 12 1.22 -1.25 -15.99
C ILE A 12 2.58 -1.19 -16.68
N VAL A 13 2.82 -0.09 -17.40
CA VAL A 13 4.12 0.19 -18.05
C VAL A 13 5.23 0.17 -17.01
N HIS A 14 6.36 -0.46 -17.34
CA HIS A 14 7.45 -0.75 -16.39
C HIS A 14 7.94 0.47 -15.58
N SER A 15 8.07 1.64 -16.21
CA SER A 15 8.51 2.88 -15.56
C SER A 15 7.57 3.35 -14.44
N ASP A 16 6.29 3.00 -14.54
CA ASP A 16 5.24 3.58 -13.70
C ASP A 16 4.79 2.60 -12.60
N ARG A 17 5.24 1.34 -12.66
CA ARG A 17 4.79 0.27 -11.76
C ARG A 17 4.98 0.59 -10.30
N LEU A 18 6.12 1.17 -9.92
CA LEU A 18 6.43 1.48 -8.52
C LEU A 18 5.54 2.61 -7.99
N MET A 19 5.31 3.64 -8.80
CA MET A 19 4.41 4.74 -8.45
C MET A 19 2.97 4.26 -8.36
N LYS A 20 2.53 3.43 -9.31
CA LYS A 20 1.20 2.81 -9.27
C LYS A 20 1.03 1.86 -8.09
N TRP A 21 2.08 1.14 -7.72
CA TRP A 21 2.07 0.28 -6.54
C TRP A 21 1.86 1.06 -5.24
N LYS A 22 2.51 2.23 -5.11
CA LYS A 22 2.27 3.14 -3.99
C LYS A 22 0.79 3.55 -3.90
N GLU A 23 0.15 3.85 -5.02
CA GLU A 23 -1.29 4.14 -5.05
C GLU A 23 -2.12 2.94 -4.61
N PHE A 24 -1.82 1.73 -5.13
CA PHE A 24 -2.55 0.52 -4.73
C PHE A 24 -2.44 0.23 -3.23
N MET A 25 -1.25 0.41 -2.65
CA MET A 25 -1.03 0.24 -1.21
C MET A 25 -1.87 1.24 -0.39
N SER A 26 -1.91 2.51 -0.80
CA SER A 26 -2.72 3.52 -0.10
C SER A 26 -4.22 3.29 -0.28
N ASP A 27 -4.68 2.98 -1.49
CA ASP A 27 -6.11 2.94 -1.85
C ASP A 27 -6.79 1.64 -1.40
N HIS A 28 -6.10 0.50 -1.55
CA HIS A 28 -6.72 -0.81 -1.39
C HIS A 28 -6.34 -1.47 -0.06
N LEU A 29 -5.06 -1.40 0.32
CA LEU A 29 -4.60 -1.96 1.59
C LEU A 29 -4.86 -1.00 2.75
N GLY A 30 -4.42 0.26 2.61
CA GLY A 30 -4.63 1.29 3.62
C GLY A 30 -6.06 1.84 3.66
N ARG A 31 -6.80 1.75 2.54
CA ARG A 31 -8.07 2.48 2.30
C ARG A 31 -7.97 3.92 2.79
N THR A 32 -6.82 4.54 2.57
CA THR A 32 -6.51 5.86 3.11
C THR A 32 -7.49 6.87 2.51
N PRO A 33 -8.24 7.63 3.32
CA PRO A 33 -9.12 8.66 2.78
C PRO A 33 -8.33 9.76 2.08
N ASP A 34 -8.90 10.37 1.04
CA ASP A 34 -8.19 11.40 0.25
C ASP A 34 -7.71 12.60 1.07
N TYR A 35 -8.46 12.97 2.12
CA TYR A 35 -8.04 14.04 3.02
C TYR A 35 -6.79 13.67 3.83
N ILE A 36 -6.58 12.39 4.16
CA ILE A 36 -5.35 11.90 4.81
C ILE A 36 -4.21 11.80 3.79
N LYS A 37 -4.48 11.34 2.56
CA LYS A 37 -3.46 11.27 1.49
C LYS A 37 -2.78 12.62 1.24
N ARG A 38 -3.53 13.72 1.36
CA ARG A 38 -3.02 15.10 1.23
C ARG A 38 -2.13 15.54 2.39
N LEU A 39 -2.23 14.88 3.54
CA LEU A 39 -1.49 15.20 4.75
C LEU A 39 -0.29 14.26 4.95
N GLU A 40 -0.19 13.18 4.19
CA GLU A 40 0.90 12.21 4.31
C GLU A 40 1.93 12.34 3.17
N SER A 41 3.20 12.24 3.56
CA SER A 41 4.29 11.97 2.65
C SER A 41 4.50 10.46 2.59
N THR A 42 4.28 9.87 1.42
CA THR A 42 4.51 8.43 1.19
C THR A 42 5.70 8.25 0.26
N PHE A 43 6.63 7.38 0.64
CA PHE A 43 7.83 7.05 -0.11
C PHE A 43 7.83 5.58 -0.50
N VAL A 44 8.32 5.30 -1.70
CA VAL A 44 8.47 3.95 -2.22
C VAL A 44 9.79 3.86 -2.95
N ASP A 45 10.65 2.94 -2.52
CA ASP A 45 11.98 2.76 -3.08
C ASP A 45 12.19 1.28 -3.42
N PRO A 46 12.65 0.94 -4.64
CA PRO A 46 12.98 -0.44 -4.98
C PRO A 46 14.27 -0.85 -4.27
N LEU A 47 14.35 -2.07 -3.75
CA LEU A 47 15.60 -2.57 -3.14
C LEU A 47 16.61 -3.09 -4.18
N HIS A 48 16.14 -3.33 -5.41
CA HIS A 48 16.95 -3.80 -6.53
C HIS A 48 16.53 -3.05 -7.80
N ASN A 49 17.45 -2.85 -8.75
CA ASN A 49 17.18 -2.19 -10.05
C ASN A 49 16.36 -3.04 -11.03
N ASN A 50 15.56 -3.98 -10.52
CA ASN A 50 14.75 -4.86 -11.34
C ASN A 50 13.40 -4.25 -11.64
N ASN A 51 12.77 -4.75 -12.71
CA ASN A 51 11.40 -4.42 -13.05
C ASN A 51 10.45 -4.80 -11.90
N PHE A 52 9.90 -3.80 -11.23
CA PHE A 52 9.00 -4.01 -10.09
C PHE A 52 7.75 -4.79 -10.52
N GLN A 53 7.33 -5.73 -9.67
CA GLN A 53 6.08 -6.46 -9.80
C GLN A 53 5.38 -6.48 -8.45
N GLY A 54 4.09 -6.17 -8.42
CA GLY A 54 3.26 -6.18 -7.23
C GLY A 54 1.84 -6.59 -7.54
N ARG A 55 1.29 -7.45 -6.70
CA ARG A 55 -0.09 -7.93 -6.71
C ARG A 55 -0.67 -7.81 -5.31
N LEU A 56 -1.87 -7.26 -5.23
CA LEU A 56 -2.65 -7.15 -4.01
C LEU A 56 -4.02 -7.75 -4.26
N GLU A 57 -4.34 -8.78 -3.48
CA GLU A 57 -5.68 -9.34 -3.40
C GLU A 57 -6.24 -8.98 -2.05
N TYR A 58 -7.49 -8.54 -1.99
CA TYR A 58 -8.13 -8.18 -0.73
C TYR A 58 -9.63 -8.45 -0.77
N GLY A 59 -10.20 -8.73 0.39
CA GLY A 59 -11.62 -9.01 0.52
C GLY A 59 -12.03 -9.10 1.98
N ASP A 60 -13.35 -9.13 2.17
CA ASP A 60 -13.96 -9.12 3.49
C ASP A 60 -14.67 -10.47 3.74
N LEU A 61 -14.46 -11.04 4.93
CA LEU A 61 -15.18 -12.21 5.44
C LEU A 61 -15.92 -11.79 6.71
N GLY A 62 -17.17 -11.36 6.53
CA GLY A 62 -17.92 -10.70 7.60
C GLY A 62 -17.25 -9.38 8.00
N GLN A 63 -16.81 -9.28 9.25
CA GLN A 63 -16.07 -8.11 9.74
C GLN A 63 -14.55 -8.24 9.62
N LEU A 64 -14.05 -9.45 9.33
CA LEU A 64 -12.62 -9.71 9.16
C LEU A 64 -12.19 -9.33 7.74
N ARG A 65 -11.11 -8.56 7.63
CA ARG A 65 -10.54 -8.16 6.35
C ARG A 65 -9.26 -8.91 6.12
N PHE A 66 -9.13 -9.47 4.92
CA PHE A 66 -7.96 -10.22 4.51
C PHE A 66 -7.32 -9.51 3.32
N CYS A 67 -5.99 -9.54 3.29
CA CYS A 67 -5.24 -9.17 2.12
C CYS A 67 -4.11 -10.16 1.91
N ARG A 68 -3.78 -10.42 0.65
CA ARG A 68 -2.59 -11.13 0.21
C ARG A 68 -1.78 -10.18 -0.64
N VAL A 69 -0.55 -9.91 -0.18
CA VAL A 69 0.42 -9.07 -0.87
C VAL A 69 1.49 -9.97 -1.46
N THR A 70 1.77 -9.84 -2.74
CA THR A 70 2.91 -10.47 -3.40
C THR A 70 3.62 -9.41 -4.20
N ALA A 71 4.82 -9.02 -3.79
CA ALA A 71 5.55 -7.94 -4.42
C ALA A 71 7.06 -8.19 -4.44
N SER A 72 7.71 -7.58 -5.42
CA SER A 72 9.17 -7.46 -5.47
C SER A 72 9.69 -6.73 -4.23
N ALA A 73 10.92 -7.03 -3.84
CA ALA A 73 11.53 -6.40 -2.67
C ALA A 73 11.62 -4.87 -2.83
N HIS A 74 11.01 -4.15 -1.91
CA HIS A 74 10.94 -2.69 -1.90
C HIS A 74 10.79 -2.17 -0.46
N ARG A 75 11.04 -0.88 -0.28
CA ARG A 75 10.72 -0.13 0.93
C ARG A 75 9.47 0.69 0.66
N PHE A 76 8.57 0.68 1.64
CA PHE A 76 7.43 1.57 1.70
C PHE A 76 7.46 2.27 3.07
N SER A 77 7.35 3.59 3.07
CA SER A 77 7.19 4.37 4.30
C SER A 77 6.14 5.46 4.12
N ARG A 78 5.49 5.82 5.22
CA ARG A 78 4.49 6.88 5.27
C ARG A 78 4.71 7.75 6.50
N HIS A 79 4.62 9.06 6.31
CA HIS A 79 4.78 10.04 7.37
C HIS A 79 3.66 11.06 7.30
N LEU A 80 2.92 11.23 8.39
CA LEU A 80 1.92 12.31 8.51
C LEU A 80 2.65 13.62 8.80
N SER A 81 2.49 14.60 7.92
CA SER A 81 3.29 15.82 7.92
C SER A 81 2.82 16.90 8.90
N LYS A 82 1.65 16.74 9.55
CA LYS A 82 1.19 17.56 10.68
C LYS A 82 0.27 16.76 11.60
N ALA A 83 0.26 17.13 12.88
CA ALA A 83 -0.64 16.58 13.89
C ALA A 83 -2.09 16.66 13.39
N VAL A 84 -2.62 15.52 12.96
CA VAL A 84 -4.06 15.36 12.74
C VAL A 84 -4.71 15.50 14.12
N ASP A 85 -5.82 16.24 14.21
CA ASP A 85 -6.58 16.39 15.44
C ASP A 85 -6.76 15.00 16.10
N PRO A 86 -6.30 14.79 17.35
CA PRO A 86 -6.34 13.49 18.02
C PRO A 86 -7.76 12.94 18.21
N ARG A 87 -8.80 13.72 17.89
CA ARG A 87 -10.21 13.31 17.89
C ARG A 87 -10.67 12.64 16.60
N LEU A 88 -9.88 12.74 15.52
CA LEU A 88 -10.12 11.93 14.32
C LEU A 88 -9.58 10.52 14.61
N PRO A 89 -10.36 9.45 14.36
CA PRO A 89 -9.91 8.09 14.54
C PRO A 89 -8.81 7.78 13.50
N LEU A 90 -7.60 8.20 13.82
CA LEU A 90 -6.39 7.72 13.22
C LEU A 90 -6.23 6.30 13.73
N LEU A 91 -6.48 5.32 12.85
CA LEU A 91 -5.71 4.07 12.92
C LEU A 91 -4.25 4.53 13.02
N GLY A 92 -3.65 4.32 14.20
CA GLY A 92 -2.58 5.14 14.76
C GLY A 92 -1.42 5.45 13.82
N GLY A 93 -0.68 6.51 14.15
CA GLY A 93 0.63 6.79 13.58
C GLY A 93 1.56 5.60 13.80
N ILE A 94 1.55 4.66 12.87
CA ILE A 94 2.49 3.57 12.79
C ILE A 94 3.46 3.98 11.68
N ASP A 95 4.74 4.16 12.04
CA ASP A 95 5.84 4.07 11.07
C ASP A 95 5.86 2.63 10.56
N VAL A 96 4.93 2.30 9.63
CA VAL A 96 4.85 0.97 9.01
C VAL A 96 5.97 0.90 8.00
N ARG A 97 7.17 0.51 8.45
CA ARG A 97 8.22 0.05 7.57
C ARG A 97 7.87 -1.35 7.11
N HIS A 98 7.13 -1.45 6.01
CA HIS A 98 6.91 -2.74 5.38
C HIS A 98 8.15 -3.05 4.53
N VAL A 99 8.91 -4.06 4.94
CA VAL A 99 9.92 -4.69 4.09
C VAL A 99 9.26 -5.94 3.51
N ALA A 100 8.78 -5.87 2.28
CA ALA A 100 8.34 -7.06 1.58
C ALA A 100 9.59 -7.87 1.19
N SER A 101 9.81 -9.02 1.84
CA SER A 101 10.82 -9.98 1.39
C SER A 101 10.19 -10.83 0.28
N ALA A 102 10.87 -10.96 -0.85
CA ALA A 102 10.48 -11.93 -1.87
C ALA A 102 10.60 -13.33 -1.24
N VAL A 103 9.51 -14.10 -1.25
CA VAL A 103 9.59 -15.55 -1.00
C VAL A 103 10.29 -16.15 -2.23
N PRO A 104 11.32 -17.00 -2.04
CA PRO A 104 12.09 -17.60 -3.14
C PRO A 104 11.24 -18.49 -4.05
#